data_AF-A0A0G1KK34-F1
#
_entry.id   AF-A0A0G1KK34-F1
#
_cell.length_a   1.000
_cell.length_b   1.000
_cell.length_c   1.000
_cell.angle_alpha   90.00
_cell.angle_beta   90.00
_cell.angle_gamma   90.00
#
_symmetry.space_group_name_H-M   'P 1'
#
loop_
_entity.id
_entity.type
_entity.pdbx_description
1 polymer ?
#
loop_
_entity_poly.entity_id
_entity_poly.type
_entity_poly.pdbx_seq_one_letter_code
_entity_poly.pdbx_strand_id
1 'polypeptide(L)'
;MNINIDDKTGKVTAFPETSLTPLEASSVPRQEAAHLEEKGKIIDKNLVAGLVKKSNRILISISTHRFPLDIFPDTLNVEEGRLTIINRSFFLSSQVHSVDIKDISNIFVNTAPFYAQLVIISKTFTKNEIRIKYLWKDEAVMIRRIIEGLRTFQSKQVDTSVFSVKDLIAKLKELSTTDIVL
;
A
#
# COMPACT_ATOMS: atom_id res chain seq x y z
N MET A 1 10.62 -33.14 11.00
CA MET A 1 9.92 -32.22 10.06
C MET A 1 10.77 -32.07 8.81
N ASN A 2 10.32 -32.63 7.69
CA ASN A 2 11.06 -32.56 6.43
C ASN A 2 10.34 -31.63 5.46
N ILE A 3 11.09 -30.67 4.91
CA ILE A 3 10.61 -29.65 3.98
C ILE A 3 11.27 -29.94 2.64
N ASN A 4 10.47 -30.06 1.58
CA ASN A 4 10.98 -30.23 0.23
C ASN A 4 10.52 -29.05 -0.64
N ILE A 5 11.43 -28.53 -1.45
CA ILE A 5 11.24 -27.39 -2.33
C ILE A 5 11.49 -27.87 -3.76
N ASP A 6 10.47 -27.74 -4.60
CA ASP A 6 10.58 -28.06 -6.02
C ASP A 6 11.15 -26.87 -6.79
N ASP A 7 12.39 -27.00 -7.26
CA ASP A 7 13.17 -25.93 -7.90
C ASP A 7 12.62 -25.47 -9.26
N LYS A 8 11.68 -26.19 -9.88
CA LYS A 8 11.08 -25.81 -11.17
C LYS A 8 9.77 -25.06 -11.02
N THR A 9 9.08 -25.23 -9.90
CA THR A 9 7.75 -24.66 -9.66
C THR A 9 7.68 -23.75 -8.43
N GLY A 10 8.74 -23.69 -7.63
CA GLY A 10 8.85 -22.87 -6.43
C GLY A 10 7.92 -23.29 -5.29
N LYS A 11 7.33 -24.49 -5.39
CA LYS A 11 6.30 -24.95 -4.47
C LYS A 11 6.97 -25.65 -3.28
N VAL A 12 6.70 -25.14 -2.08
CA VAL A 12 7.23 -25.68 -0.82
C VAL A 12 6.18 -26.59 -0.19
N THR A 13 6.56 -27.82 0.15
CA THR A 13 5.69 -28.76 0.87
C THR A 13 6.39 -29.28 2.12
N ALA A 14 5.68 -29.20 3.25
CA ALA A 14 6.15 -29.69 4.54
C ALA A 14 5.23 -30.84 4.98
N PHE A 15 5.83 -31.98 5.37
CA PHE A 15 5.10 -33.13 5.87
C PHE A 15 5.31 -33.28 7.39
N PRO A 16 4.24 -33.44 8.19
CA PRO A 16 4.37 -33.75 9.61
C PRO A 16 4.73 -35.24 9.79
N GLU A 17 5.68 -35.51 10.69
CA GLU A 17 5.99 -36.89 11.11
C GLU A 17 4.76 -37.51 11.76
N THR A 18 4.36 -38.66 11.22
CA THR A 18 3.12 -39.34 11.57
C THR A 18 3.35 -40.23 12.79
N SER A 19 2.60 -39.98 13.86
CA SER A 19 2.29 -40.99 14.88
C SER A 19 0.78 -41.22 14.89
N LEU A 20 0.37 -42.37 14.34
CA LEU A 20 -1.03 -42.83 14.31
C LEU A 20 -1.41 -43.46 15.66
N THR A 21 -2.59 -43.11 16.17
CA THR A 21 -3.49 -44.08 16.79
C THR A 21 -4.93 -43.82 16.34
N PRO A 22 -5.76 -44.85 16.12
CA PRO A 22 -6.91 -44.77 15.23
C PRO A 22 -8.22 -44.95 15.98
N LEU A 23 -9.09 -43.94 16.04
CA LEU A 23 -10.53 -44.16 16.25
C LEU A 23 -11.30 -42.89 15.86
N GLU A 24 -12.47 -43.13 15.28
CA GLU A 24 -13.47 -42.20 14.76
C GLU A 24 -13.29 -41.71 13.31
N ALA A 25 -13.48 -42.65 12.40
CA ALA A 25 -13.98 -42.38 11.06
C ALA A 25 -15.38 -41.74 11.13
N SER A 26 -15.46 -40.42 11.23
CA SER A 26 -16.65 -39.66 10.82
C SER A 26 -16.61 -39.52 9.30
N SER A 27 -17.43 -40.32 8.63
CA SER A 27 -17.59 -40.32 7.18
C SER A 27 -18.23 -39.02 6.71
N VAL A 28 -17.43 -37.98 6.49
CA VAL A 28 -17.86 -36.82 5.71
C VAL A 28 -18.10 -37.32 4.27
N PRO A 29 -19.32 -37.19 3.71
CA PRO A 29 -19.59 -37.61 2.34
C PRO A 29 -18.61 -36.95 1.38
N ARG A 30 -18.07 -37.71 0.42
CA ARG A 30 -17.09 -37.22 -0.57
C ARG A 30 -17.57 -35.98 -1.34
N GLN A 31 -18.88 -35.80 -1.47
CA GLN A 31 -19.53 -34.62 -2.05
C GLN A 31 -19.48 -33.39 -1.14
N GLU A 32 -19.56 -33.58 0.17
CA GLU A 32 -19.53 -32.50 1.17
C GLU A 32 -18.09 -31.98 1.35
N ALA A 33 -17.10 -32.88 1.30
CA ALA A 33 -15.68 -32.49 1.23
C ALA A 33 -15.35 -31.69 -0.05
N ALA A 34 -15.86 -32.10 -1.21
CA ALA A 34 -15.67 -31.38 -2.47
C ALA A 34 -16.36 -29.99 -2.47
N HIS A 35 -17.55 -29.90 -1.90
CA HIS A 35 -18.30 -28.65 -1.79
C HIS A 35 -17.68 -27.68 -0.76
N LEU A 36 -17.04 -28.20 0.30
CA LEU A 36 -16.26 -27.41 1.26
C LEU A 36 -14.95 -26.90 0.64
N GLU A 37 -14.24 -27.71 -0.15
CA GLU A 37 -13.06 -27.26 -0.91
C GLU A 37 -13.42 -26.21 -1.97
N GLU A 38 -14.55 -26.38 -2.66
CA GLU A 38 -15.02 -25.44 -3.67
C GLU A 38 -15.47 -24.12 -3.04
N LYS A 39 -16.24 -24.18 -1.94
CA LYS A 39 -16.56 -22.99 -1.12
C LYS A 39 -15.31 -22.30 -0.58
N GLY A 40 -14.34 -23.06 -0.07
CA GLY A 40 -13.04 -22.53 0.38
C GLY A 40 -12.30 -21.79 -0.74
N LYS A 41 -12.20 -22.41 -1.93
CA LYS A 41 -11.60 -21.76 -3.11
C LYS A 41 -12.34 -20.50 -3.56
N ILE A 42 -13.67 -20.46 -3.46
CA ILE A 42 -14.48 -19.28 -3.82
C ILE A 42 -14.25 -18.16 -2.80
N ILE A 43 -14.20 -18.48 -1.50
CA ILE A 43 -13.91 -17.52 -0.42
C ILE A 43 -12.51 -16.94 -0.60
N ASP A 44 -11.51 -17.78 -0.86
CA ASP A 44 -10.13 -17.35 -1.10
C ASP A 44 -10.02 -16.42 -2.31
N LYS A 45 -10.69 -16.76 -3.42
CA LYS A 45 -10.73 -15.89 -4.62
C LYS A 45 -11.34 -14.53 -4.33
N ASN A 46 -12.46 -14.49 -3.60
CA ASN A 46 -13.13 -13.24 -3.26
C ASN A 46 -12.31 -12.39 -2.30
N LEU A 47 -11.64 -13.03 -1.33
CA LEU A 47 -10.75 -12.37 -0.39
C LEU A 47 -9.54 -11.76 -1.12
N VAL A 48 -8.90 -12.54 -2.00
CA VAL A 48 -7.79 -12.05 -2.83
C VAL A 48 -8.26 -10.90 -3.74
N ALA A 49 -9.42 -11.01 -4.38
CA ALA A 49 -9.97 -9.94 -5.22
C ALA A 49 -10.25 -8.66 -4.40
N GLY A 50 -10.75 -8.79 -3.18
CA GLY A 50 -10.94 -7.68 -2.24
C GLY A 50 -9.62 -7.00 -1.88
N LEU A 51 -8.59 -7.78 -1.56
CA LEU A 51 -7.25 -7.28 -1.26
C LEU A 51 -6.61 -6.57 -2.46
N VAL A 52 -6.73 -7.13 -3.66
CA VAL A 52 -6.23 -6.52 -4.90
C VAL A 52 -6.94 -5.20 -5.18
N LYS A 53 -8.27 -5.15 -5.03
CA LYS A 53 -9.06 -3.94 -5.23
C LYS A 53 -8.67 -2.84 -4.24
N LYS A 54 -8.49 -3.19 -2.97
CA LYS A 54 -8.09 -2.25 -1.91
C LYS A 54 -6.66 -1.77 -2.11
N SER A 55 -5.72 -2.68 -2.38
CA SER A 55 -4.30 -2.38 -2.51
C SER A 55 -4.00 -1.49 -3.73
N ASN A 56 -4.79 -1.58 -4.80
CA ASN A 56 -4.59 -0.79 -6.02
C ASN A 56 -5.51 0.44 -6.10
N ARG A 57 -6.26 0.77 -5.03
CA ARG A 57 -7.14 1.93 -5.03
C ARG A 57 -6.32 3.20 -4.84
N ILE A 58 -6.04 3.90 -5.93
CA ILE A 58 -5.39 5.21 -5.93
C ILE A 58 -6.38 6.24 -5.36
N LEU A 59 -5.97 6.93 -4.29
CA LEU A 59 -6.75 8.01 -3.69
C LEU A 59 -6.42 9.34 -4.36
N ILE A 60 -5.14 9.59 -4.60
CA ILE A 60 -4.68 10.81 -5.25
C ILE A 60 -3.39 10.57 -6.03
N SER A 61 -3.27 11.27 -7.16
CA SER A 61 -2.07 11.34 -8.00
C SER A 61 -1.73 12.82 -8.18
N ILE A 62 -0.49 13.20 -7.85
CA ILE A 62 0.04 14.55 -8.11
C ILE A 62 1.36 14.47 -8.87
N SER A 63 1.74 15.57 -9.50
CA SER A 63 2.98 15.69 -10.27
C SER A 63 3.82 16.85 -9.77
N THR A 64 5.12 16.87 -10.07
CA THR A 64 5.96 18.03 -9.83
C THR A 64 5.75 19.11 -10.88
N HIS A 65 6.06 20.36 -10.51
CA HIS A 65 5.78 21.55 -11.34
C HIS A 65 7.04 22.42 -11.49
N ARG A 66 8.08 21.89 -12.14
CA ARG A 66 9.35 22.65 -12.33
C ARG A 66 9.22 23.70 -13.43
N PHE A 67 9.19 24.98 -13.05
CA PHE A 67 9.21 26.10 -13.99
C PHE A 67 10.63 26.31 -14.60
N PRO A 68 10.77 26.71 -15.89
CA PRO A 68 9.72 27.06 -16.88
C PRO A 68 9.21 25.92 -17.77
N LEU A 69 9.90 24.78 -17.83
CA LEU A 69 9.49 23.61 -18.62
C LEU A 69 9.80 22.34 -17.82
N ASP A 70 8.76 21.62 -17.38
CA ASP A 70 8.88 20.30 -16.75
C ASP A 70 8.45 19.22 -17.74
N ILE A 71 9.35 18.87 -18.67
CA ILE A 71 9.07 17.89 -19.73
C ILE A 71 8.99 16.44 -19.22
N PHE A 72 9.44 16.19 -18.00
CA PHE A 72 9.42 14.87 -17.35
C PHE A 72 9.09 15.02 -15.86
N PRO A 73 7.85 15.39 -15.51
CA PRO A 73 7.51 15.60 -14.11
C PRO A 73 7.54 14.27 -13.35
N ASP A 74 8.01 14.32 -12.11
CA ASP A 74 7.90 13.19 -11.19
C ASP A 74 6.43 13.07 -10.76
N THR A 75 5.96 11.85 -10.52
CA THR A 75 4.58 11.60 -10.06
C THR A 75 4.59 10.93 -8.69
N LEU A 76 3.61 11.30 -7.86
CA LEU A 76 3.34 10.69 -6.58
C LEU A 76 1.91 10.14 -6.57
N ASN A 77 1.78 8.82 -6.46
CA ASN A 77 0.51 8.13 -6.31
C ASN A 77 0.36 7.66 -4.86
N VAL A 78 -0.69 8.14 -4.19
CA VAL A 78 -1.06 7.67 -2.86
C VAL A 78 -2.17 6.64 -3.02
N GLU A 79 -1.85 5.38 -2.72
CA GLU A 79 -2.80 4.29 -2.59
C GLU A 79 -3.08 4.05 -1.09
N GLU A 80 -4.09 3.26 -0.76
CA GLU A 80 -4.42 2.99 0.65
C GLU A 80 -3.33 2.25 1.41
N GLY A 81 -2.69 1.29 0.76
CA GLY A 81 -1.68 0.43 1.38
C GLY A 81 -0.25 0.89 1.17
N ARG A 82 0.00 1.67 0.12
CA ARG A 82 1.34 2.08 -0.30
C ARG A 82 1.35 3.45 -0.96
N LEU A 83 2.54 4.01 -1.00
CA LEU A 83 2.90 5.19 -1.74
C LEU A 83 3.80 4.78 -2.90
N THR A 84 3.53 5.28 -4.09
CA THR A 84 4.36 5.03 -5.27
C THR A 84 4.89 6.36 -5.82
N ILE A 85 6.21 6.51 -5.83
CA ILE A 85 6.93 7.64 -6.40
C ILE A 85 7.51 7.20 -7.74
N ILE A 86 7.24 7.95 -8.80
CA ILE A 86 7.77 7.71 -10.14
C ILE A 86 8.67 8.89 -10.47
N ASN A 87 9.99 8.71 -10.34
CA ASN A 87 10.96 9.69 -10.76
C ASN A 87 11.28 9.52 -12.24
N ARG A 88 11.24 10.60 -13.00
CA ARG A 88 11.54 10.58 -14.44
C ARG A 88 12.81 11.39 -14.71
N SER A 89 13.69 10.82 -15.52
CA SER A 89 14.96 11.43 -15.90
C SER A 89 15.14 11.45 -17.42
N PHE A 90 16.15 12.18 -17.87
CA PHE A 90 16.52 12.29 -19.28
C PHE A 90 16.62 10.90 -19.95
N PHE A 91 16.37 10.86 -21.26
CA PHE A 91 16.32 9.65 -22.10
C PHE A 91 15.14 8.70 -21.79
N LEU A 92 13.97 9.23 -21.41
CA LEU A 92 12.75 8.43 -21.14
C LEU A 92 12.95 7.37 -20.04
N SER A 93 13.96 7.55 -19.17
CA SER A 93 14.21 6.66 -18.06
C SER A 93 13.29 7.01 -16.88
N SER A 94 12.82 5.98 -16.18
CA SER A 94 12.01 6.17 -14.97
C SER A 94 12.45 5.22 -13.86
N GLN A 95 12.36 5.69 -12.63
CA GLN A 95 12.61 4.93 -11.43
C GLN A 95 11.34 4.94 -10.58
N VAL A 96 10.85 3.75 -10.24
CA VAL A 96 9.66 3.60 -9.41
C VAL A 96 10.09 3.15 -8.02
N HIS A 97 9.71 3.93 -7.01
CA HIS A 97 9.91 3.60 -5.60
C HIS A 97 8.54 3.42 -4.95
N SER A 98 8.32 2.27 -4.32
CA SER A 98 7.10 2.02 -3.54
C SER A 98 7.44 1.85 -2.08
N VAL A 99 6.65 2.49 -1.20
CA VAL A 99 6.78 2.38 0.25
C VAL A 99 5.43 2.08 0.85
N ASP A 100 5.34 1.02 1.65
CA ASP A 100 4.11 0.70 2.36
C ASP A 100 3.79 1.78 3.40
N ILE A 101 2.50 2.15 3.50
CA ILE A 101 2.04 3.19 4.44
C ILE A 101 2.44 2.85 5.89
N LYS A 102 2.36 1.57 6.28
CA LYS A 102 2.78 1.06 7.61
C LYS A 102 4.26 1.33 7.95
N ASP A 103 5.11 1.43 6.92
CA ASP A 103 6.56 1.55 7.10
C ASP A 103 7.02 3.02 7.09
N ILE A 104 6.12 3.95 6.78
CA ILE A 104 6.38 5.39 6.92
C ILE A 104 6.45 5.73 8.40
N SER A 105 7.62 6.20 8.86
CA SER A 105 7.84 6.64 10.24
C SER A 105 7.43 8.10 10.44
N ASN A 106 7.72 8.97 9.48
CA ASN A 106 7.37 10.38 9.56
C ASN A 106 7.24 11.04 8.18
N ILE A 107 6.52 12.16 8.14
CA ILE A 107 6.31 12.93 6.92
C ILE A 107 6.30 14.43 7.23
N PHE A 108 7.02 15.22 6.42
CA PHE A 108 7.16 16.65 6.61
C PHE A 108 6.94 17.41 5.30
N VAL A 109 6.51 18.66 5.43
CA VAL A 109 6.41 19.61 4.32
C VAL A 109 7.35 20.77 4.61
N ASN A 110 8.34 20.96 3.74
CA ASN A 110 9.21 22.13 3.75
C ASN A 110 8.69 23.12 2.72
N THR A 111 8.35 24.33 3.13
CA THR A 111 7.84 25.38 2.24
C THR A 111 8.95 26.31 1.77
N ALA A 112 8.84 26.76 0.53
CA ALA A 112 9.63 27.82 -0.08
C ALA A 112 8.65 28.84 -0.70
N PRO A 113 9.09 30.03 -1.17
CA PRO A 113 8.17 31.08 -1.65
C PRO A 113 7.13 30.61 -2.68
N PHE A 114 7.51 29.76 -3.64
CA PHE A 114 6.62 29.29 -4.73
C PHE A 114 6.18 27.83 -4.61
N TYR A 115 7.03 26.99 -4.03
CA TYR A 115 6.84 25.54 -4.01
C TYR A 115 7.02 24.98 -2.61
N ALA A 116 6.64 23.73 -2.45
CA ALA A 116 6.96 22.93 -1.30
C ALA A 116 7.75 21.67 -1.69
N GLN A 117 8.37 21.09 -0.68
CA GLN A 117 9.01 19.79 -0.73
C GLN A 117 8.30 18.87 0.27
N LEU A 118 7.91 17.69 -0.18
CA LEU A 118 7.44 16.61 0.68
C LEU A 118 8.62 15.71 1.04
N VAL A 119 8.80 15.45 2.32
CA VAL A 119 9.86 14.60 2.86
C VAL A 119 9.24 13.43 3.60
N ILE A 120 9.58 12.21 3.22
CA ILE A 120 8.99 10.98 3.73
C ILE A 120 10.10 10.13 4.31
N ILE A 121 10.01 9.84 5.61
CA ILE A 121 10.96 8.97 6.29
C ILE A 121 10.36 7.57 6.36
N SER A 122 11.07 6.59 5.81
CA SER A 122 10.69 5.17 5.85
C SER A 122 11.59 4.42 6.83
N LYS A 123 11.03 3.43 7.53
CA LYS A 123 11.79 2.52 8.41
C LYS A 123 12.60 1.48 7.63
N THR A 124 12.22 1.19 6.39
CA THR A 124 12.72 0.04 5.62
C THR A 124 13.72 0.41 4.53
N PHE A 125 13.93 1.70 4.26
CA PHE A 125 14.73 2.16 3.13
C PHE A 125 16.17 2.46 3.54
N THR A 126 17.17 1.99 2.79
CA THR A 126 18.60 2.16 3.16
C THR A 126 19.05 3.63 3.23
N LYS A 127 18.38 4.52 2.48
CA LYS A 127 18.60 5.98 2.55
C LYS A 127 17.63 6.70 3.51
N ASN A 128 16.75 5.96 4.21
CA ASN A 128 15.73 6.37 5.18
C ASN A 128 14.79 7.51 4.78
N GLU A 129 15.04 8.21 3.68
CA GLU A 129 14.38 9.46 3.33
C GLU A 129 14.14 9.56 1.83
N ILE A 130 12.89 9.87 1.47
CA ILE A 130 12.45 10.15 0.10
C ILE A 130 12.00 11.61 0.07
N ARG A 131 12.53 12.36 -0.91
CA ARG A 131 12.28 13.80 -1.04
C ARG A 131 11.68 14.10 -2.41
N ILE A 132 10.49 14.71 -2.42
CA ILE A 132 9.80 15.14 -3.64
C ILE A 132 9.74 16.66 -3.61
N LYS A 133 10.41 17.31 -4.56
CA LYS A 133 10.54 18.79 -4.65
C LYS A 133 9.57 19.35 -5.68
N TYR A 134 9.36 20.67 -5.65
CA TYR A 134 8.59 21.41 -6.65
C TYR A 134 7.10 21.02 -6.70
N LEU A 135 6.52 20.71 -5.54
CA LEU A 135 5.07 20.54 -5.41
C LEU A 135 4.42 21.89 -5.15
N TRP A 136 3.14 22.06 -5.54
CA TRP A 136 2.39 23.18 -5.00
C TRP A 136 2.22 23.02 -3.48
N LYS A 137 2.16 24.15 -2.76
CA LYS A 137 2.12 24.13 -1.29
C LYS A 137 0.89 23.38 -0.77
N ASP A 138 -0.25 23.64 -1.37
CA ASP A 138 -1.53 23.00 -1.06
C ASP A 138 -1.52 21.50 -1.37
N GLU A 139 -0.93 21.08 -2.49
CA GLU A 139 -0.72 19.66 -2.83
C GLU A 139 0.13 18.95 -1.76
N ALA A 140 1.28 19.53 -1.40
CA ALA A 140 2.17 18.93 -0.41
C ALA A 140 1.50 18.80 0.97
N VAL A 141 0.78 19.84 1.40
CA VAL A 141 0.00 19.82 2.64
C VAL A 141 -1.11 18.77 2.59
N MET A 142 -1.85 18.70 1.48
CA MET A 142 -2.94 17.76 1.33
C MET A 142 -2.46 16.31 1.37
N ILE A 143 -1.37 16.00 0.65
CA ILE A 143 -0.76 14.67 0.65
C ILE A 143 -0.27 14.29 2.05
N ARG A 144 0.39 15.22 2.75
CA ARG A 144 0.82 14.98 4.14
C ARG A 144 -0.36 14.54 5.01
N ARG A 145 -1.47 15.27 4.96
CA ARG A 145 -2.70 14.95 5.73
C ARG A 145 -3.26 13.57 5.37
N ILE A 146 -3.33 13.25 4.07
CA ILE A 146 -3.84 11.95 3.60
C ILE A 146 -2.94 10.82 4.11
N ILE A 147 -1.62 10.93 3.98
CA ILE A 147 -0.68 9.88 4.41
C ILE A 147 -0.72 9.71 5.93
N GLU A 148 -0.73 10.79 6.71
CA GLU A 148 -0.86 10.71 8.18
C GLU A 148 -2.19 10.04 8.60
N GLY A 149 -3.28 10.38 7.92
CA GLY A 149 -4.58 9.76 8.13
C GLY A 149 -4.55 8.25 7.83
N LEU A 150 -3.97 7.85 6.70
CA LEU A 150 -3.88 6.44 6.29
C LEU A 150 -3.03 5.63 7.27
N ARG A 151 -1.91 6.20 7.73
CA ARG A 151 -1.08 5.58 8.78
C ARG A 151 -1.88 5.31 10.05
N THR A 152 -2.71 6.28 10.45
CA THR A 152 -3.57 6.14 11.63
C THR A 152 -4.62 5.05 11.41
N PHE A 153 -5.32 5.07 10.28
CA PHE A 153 -6.32 4.06 9.92
C PHE A 153 -5.73 2.65 9.88
N GLN A 154 -4.55 2.49 9.29
CA GLN A 154 -3.85 1.21 9.22
C GLN A 154 -3.42 0.72 10.61
N SER A 155 -2.92 1.61 11.47
CA SER A 155 -2.54 1.26 12.85
C SER A 155 -3.74 0.81 13.71
N LYS A 156 -4.94 1.33 13.40
CA LYS A 156 -6.20 0.99 14.07
C LYS A 156 -7.01 -0.08 13.34
N GLN A 157 -6.47 -0.65 12.26
CA GLN A 157 -7.12 -1.66 11.43
C GLN A 157 -8.53 -1.26 10.94
N VAL A 158 -8.71 0.02 10.61
CA VAL A 158 -9.98 0.55 10.08
C VAL A 158 -10.23 -0.05 8.69
N ASP A 159 -11.42 -0.61 8.49
CA ASP A 159 -11.83 -1.04 7.16
C ASP A 159 -12.25 0.16 6.30
N THR A 160 -11.45 0.45 5.29
CA THR A 160 -11.62 1.54 4.33
C THR A 160 -12.45 1.15 3.11
N SER A 161 -12.78 -0.14 2.97
CA SER A 161 -13.47 -0.70 1.79
C SER A 161 -14.90 -0.16 1.64
N VAL A 162 -15.51 0.25 2.75
CA VAL A 162 -16.88 0.78 2.82
C VAL A 162 -17.00 2.22 2.31
N PHE A 163 -15.90 2.98 2.27
CA PHE A 163 -15.90 4.37 1.83
C PHE A 163 -15.71 4.45 0.31
N SER A 164 -16.37 5.42 -0.33
CA SER A 164 -15.95 5.86 -1.66
C SER A 164 -14.58 6.56 -1.58
N VAL A 165 -13.88 6.71 -2.70
CA VAL A 165 -12.57 7.41 -2.73
C VAL A 165 -12.72 8.85 -2.21
N LYS A 166 -13.79 9.55 -2.62
CA LYS A 166 -14.06 10.93 -2.20
C LYS A 166 -14.33 11.03 -0.70
N ASP A 167 -15.16 10.14 -0.16
CA ASP A 167 -15.51 10.13 1.26
C ASP A 167 -14.30 9.76 2.12
N LEU A 168 -13.49 8.80 1.65
CA LEU A 168 -12.26 8.42 2.34
C LEU A 168 -11.29 9.60 2.41
N ILE A 169 -11.05 10.30 1.29
CA ILE A 169 -10.17 11.48 1.28
C ILE A 169 -10.69 12.55 2.24
N ALA A 170 -11.99 12.81 2.28
CA ALA A 170 -12.58 13.76 3.21
C ALA A 170 -12.31 13.37 4.66
N LYS A 171 -12.56 12.11 5.03
CA LYS A 171 -12.31 11.58 6.39
C LYS A 171 -10.83 11.62 6.78
N LEU A 172 -9.93 11.31 5.86
CA LEU A 172 -8.49 11.37 6.09
C LEU A 172 -8.02 12.81 6.32
N LYS A 173 -8.59 13.79 5.60
CA LYS A 173 -8.28 15.21 5.79
C LYS A 173 -8.84 15.75 7.12
N GLU A 174 -10.01 15.30 7.55
CA GLU A 174 -10.61 15.64 8.86
C GLU A 174 -9.76 15.16 10.05
N LEU A 175 -9.05 14.03 9.91
CA LEU A 175 -8.24 13.48 11.00
C LEU A 175 -6.94 14.28 11.26
N SER A 176 -6.49 15.05 10.27
CA SER A 176 -5.21 15.75 10.30
C SER A 176 -5.41 17.26 10.11
N THR A 177 -6.05 17.91 11.08
CA THR A 177 -6.40 19.34 11.05
C THR A 177 -5.29 20.28 11.51
N THR A 178 -4.11 19.78 11.90
CA THR A 178 -3.03 20.65 12.38
C THR A 178 -2.78 21.80 11.42
N ASP A 179 -2.90 23.01 11.95
CA ASP A 179 -2.64 24.24 11.20
C ASP A 179 -1.17 24.32 10.84
N ILE A 180 -0.90 24.66 9.59
CA ILE A 180 0.45 24.85 9.07
C ILE A 180 0.58 26.34 8.78
N VAL A 181 1.52 27.00 9.46
CA VAL A 181 1.90 28.36 9.14
C VAL A 181 2.75 28.29 7.86
N LEU A 182 2.16 28.71 6.73
CA LEU A 182 2.74 28.60 5.38
C LEU A 182 3.54 29.84 4.95
#